data_AF-A0A410WWL2-F1
#
_entry.id   AF-A0A410WWL2-F1
#
_cell.length_a   1.000
_cell.length_b   1.000
_cell.length_c   1.000
_cell.angle_alpha   90.00
_cell.angle_beta   90.00
_cell.angle_gamma   90.00
#
_symmetry.space_group_name_H-M   'P 1'
#
loop_
_entity.id
_entity.type
_entity.pdbx_description
1 polymer ?
#
loop_
_entity_poly.entity_id
_entity_poly.type
_entity_poly.pdbx_seq_one_letter_code
_entity_poly.pdbx_strand_id
1 'polypeptide(L)'
;MKTAFLLVFLLAVNTISTSVPESASGISSKQALSIAQSHVSDRKAEWKVGLTQYPPELFGEEAGQSGSSAARTEKRKVWKAEAKFESGNKEVYYIDASSGKLLSLSEIEASESGLRELPVALEARQLPHPSFQESGVSASETTGVSSSLNVTLEEKKGGFRLKLAEEKNTTATVMQSLVSPDSGKTVLHLVRRTSPAEGGIRYRLDLVAMQPAKKTFKVFSFADLQMGDTYSTDTLAMGYGFGDDSHVVMIQPVGKAGGAGIGYRIVSLDVGSGRLRELAANVPPDLSPDFLASGWLNADGSKLYLNSYRGGKLWIADLAGGGVKALDGTFSHTWPVFRLFKSPDGERFWYEKDGYRLYDGKGVKLADLPADTGLHSNPAFKWSPESRYAAYDYTFTKSDENVIGGEDRKVIAPQGIKIFGRDGKPVWSTDARELKHGDRLELRGWIGGSGESIGSALSAGSTANAERSSSPNAAILRSYTLERAEDREPRKTDSVYHLVQPATGKLTKLSEAKLAELHNPQPVLGQSGALMLVDAGSALYTLVGDETNSARPVKLLPASESKLLWAETDYAKGSVTITAYDIASKKVRTTETKDLSGGDLQAAGEEYVIDSELVYQKLQ
;
A
#
# COMPACT_ATOMS: atom_id res chain seq x y z
N MET A 1 -56.57 26.45 10.50
CA MET A 1 -56.43 25.84 9.16
C MET A 1 -55.24 24.89 9.21
N LYS A 2 -55.48 23.58 9.06
CA LYS A 2 -54.45 22.54 9.07
C LYS A 2 -54.10 22.23 7.60
N THR A 3 -52.83 22.34 7.23
CA THR A 3 -52.34 21.94 5.91
C THR A 3 -51.55 20.66 6.08
N ALA A 4 -52.07 19.57 5.51
CA ALA A 4 -51.48 18.24 5.52
C ALA A 4 -50.37 18.15 4.47
N PHE A 5 -49.18 17.70 4.87
CA PHE A 5 -48.13 17.27 3.94
C PHE A 5 -48.29 15.77 3.71
N LEU A 6 -48.51 15.42 2.43
CA LEU A 6 -48.65 14.07 1.92
C LEU A 6 -47.27 13.40 1.89
N LEU A 7 -47.07 12.39 2.74
CA LEU A 7 -45.88 11.54 2.73
C LEU A 7 -46.06 10.48 1.63
N VAL A 8 -45.38 10.63 0.49
CA VAL A 8 -45.33 9.60 -0.55
C VAL A 8 -44.24 8.60 -0.17
N PHE A 9 -44.63 7.47 0.42
CA PHE A 9 -43.78 6.28 0.50
C PHE A 9 -43.71 5.65 -0.89
N LEU A 10 -42.54 5.66 -1.54
CA LEU A 10 -42.25 4.74 -2.64
C LEU A 10 -42.11 3.33 -2.06
N LEU A 11 -43.14 2.50 -2.22
CA LEU A 11 -43.02 1.06 -2.08
C LEU A 11 -42.33 0.51 -3.33
N ALA A 12 -41.10 0.02 -3.19
CA ALA A 12 -40.50 -0.87 -4.18
C ALA A 12 -41.31 -2.18 -4.22
N VAL A 13 -41.84 -2.51 -5.39
CA VAL A 13 -42.58 -3.76 -5.62
C VAL A 13 -41.56 -4.90 -5.74
N ASN A 14 -41.27 -5.57 -4.63
CA ASN A 14 -40.41 -6.76 -4.61
C ASN A 14 -41.20 -7.97 -5.17
N THR A 15 -40.79 -8.49 -6.33
CA THR A 15 -41.35 -9.73 -6.87
C THR A 15 -40.59 -10.93 -6.29
N ILE A 16 -41.17 -11.62 -5.32
CA ILE A 16 -40.61 -12.87 -4.77
C ILE A 16 -41.18 -14.03 -5.58
N SER A 17 -40.35 -14.72 -6.36
CA SER A 17 -40.73 -15.95 -7.05
C SER A 17 -40.15 -17.16 -6.30
N THR A 18 -40.97 -17.82 -5.49
CA THR A 18 -40.60 -19.07 -4.81
C THR A 18 -41.30 -20.26 -5.49
N SER A 19 -40.55 -21.09 -6.22
CA SER A 19 -41.07 -22.34 -6.80
C SER A 19 -40.92 -23.56 -5.89
N VAL A 20 -40.51 -23.38 -4.62
CA VAL A 20 -40.29 -24.47 -3.66
C VAL A 20 -40.92 -24.09 -2.31
N PRO A 21 -41.73 -24.95 -1.67
CA PRO A 21 -42.32 -24.66 -0.37
C PRO A 21 -41.22 -24.55 0.70
N GLU A 22 -41.28 -23.48 1.51
CA GLU A 22 -40.44 -23.26 2.69
C GLU A 22 -40.74 -24.36 3.73
N SER A 23 -40.02 -25.49 3.68
CA SER A 23 -40.08 -26.52 4.72
C SER A 23 -39.02 -26.29 5.80
N ALA A 24 -39.42 -26.61 7.03
CA ALA A 24 -38.77 -26.29 8.29
C ALA A 24 -37.34 -26.85 8.41
N SER A 25 -36.35 -25.99 8.14
CA SER A 25 -35.00 -25.96 8.73
C SER A 25 -34.14 -24.98 7.93
N GLY A 26 -34.10 -23.71 8.36
CA GLY A 26 -33.26 -22.68 7.74
C GLY A 26 -33.83 -21.26 7.80
N ILE A 27 -33.03 -20.30 7.32
CA ILE A 27 -33.44 -18.91 7.15
C ILE A 27 -34.41 -18.77 5.96
N SER A 28 -35.41 -17.92 6.12
CA SER A 28 -36.41 -17.63 5.08
C SER A 28 -35.84 -16.81 3.92
N SER A 29 -36.54 -16.81 2.79
CA SER A 29 -36.23 -15.95 1.64
C SER A 29 -36.13 -14.46 2.00
N LYS A 30 -36.97 -13.99 2.93
CA LYS A 30 -36.95 -12.60 3.44
C LYS A 30 -35.70 -12.31 4.29
N GLN A 31 -35.26 -13.27 5.11
CA GLN A 31 -34.03 -13.12 5.89
C GLN A 31 -32.79 -13.14 4.99
N ALA A 32 -32.76 -14.02 3.99
CA ALA A 32 -31.70 -14.04 2.99
C ALA A 32 -31.62 -12.70 2.22
N LEU A 33 -32.78 -12.15 1.81
CA LEU A 33 -32.83 -10.84 1.18
C LEU A 33 -32.32 -9.73 2.11
N SER A 34 -32.72 -9.75 3.38
CA SER A 34 -32.26 -8.75 4.37
C SER A 34 -30.75 -8.82 4.60
N ILE A 35 -30.16 -10.02 4.60
CA ILE A 35 -28.72 -10.21 4.71
C ILE A 35 -28.04 -9.62 3.48
N ALA A 36 -28.49 -9.95 2.27
CA ALA A 36 -27.92 -9.41 1.04
C ALA A 36 -28.03 -7.87 0.96
N GLN A 37 -29.19 -7.31 1.35
CA GLN A 37 -29.41 -5.87 1.40
C GLN A 37 -28.52 -5.14 2.41
N SER A 38 -28.11 -5.80 3.50
CA SER A 38 -27.17 -5.20 4.47
C SER A 38 -25.76 -5.01 3.91
N HIS A 39 -25.44 -5.64 2.78
CA HIS A 39 -24.15 -5.55 2.09
C HIS A 39 -24.15 -4.63 0.87
N VAL A 40 -25.28 -3.98 0.55
CA VAL A 40 -25.39 -3.03 -0.57
C VAL A 40 -25.63 -1.62 -0.02
N SER A 41 -24.75 -0.68 -0.38
CA SER A 41 -24.80 0.72 0.07
C SER A 41 -25.88 1.55 -0.67
N ASP A 42 -26.28 1.16 -1.88
CA ASP A 42 -27.33 1.82 -2.65
C ASP A 42 -28.72 1.17 -2.42
N ARG A 43 -29.69 1.97 -1.96
CA ARG A 43 -31.06 1.49 -1.65
C ARG A 43 -31.94 1.33 -2.90
N LYS A 44 -31.47 1.67 -4.11
CA LYS A 44 -32.22 1.59 -5.37
C LYS A 44 -31.76 0.44 -6.27
N ALA A 45 -31.90 -0.80 -5.78
CA ALA A 45 -31.68 -2.00 -6.58
C ALA A 45 -32.96 -2.84 -6.71
N GLU A 46 -33.17 -3.43 -7.88
CA GLU A 46 -34.16 -4.49 -8.09
C GLU A 46 -33.57 -5.82 -7.60
N TRP A 47 -34.28 -6.52 -6.72
CA TRP A 47 -33.78 -7.75 -6.10
C TRP A 47 -34.53 -8.99 -6.59
N LYS A 48 -33.77 -10.05 -6.88
CA LYS A 48 -34.30 -11.38 -7.16
C LYS A 48 -33.65 -12.40 -6.22
N VAL A 49 -34.45 -13.17 -5.48
CA VAL A 49 -33.94 -14.20 -4.56
C VAL A 49 -34.47 -15.56 -4.97
N GLY A 50 -33.59 -16.56 -5.08
CA GLY A 50 -33.93 -17.94 -5.40
C GLY A 50 -33.17 -18.93 -4.52
N LEU A 51 -33.77 -20.11 -4.29
CA LEU A 51 -33.13 -21.19 -3.54
C LEU A 51 -32.55 -22.23 -4.51
N THR A 52 -31.31 -22.65 -4.30
CA THR A 52 -30.66 -23.71 -5.07
C THR A 52 -30.12 -24.79 -4.12
N GLN A 53 -30.18 -26.05 -4.53
CA GLN A 53 -29.64 -27.19 -3.77
C GLN A 53 -28.37 -27.70 -4.44
N TYR A 54 -27.29 -27.77 -3.66
CA TYR A 54 -26.01 -28.31 -4.10
C TYR A 54 -25.79 -29.69 -3.45
N PRO A 55 -25.33 -30.71 -4.21
CA PRO A 55 -24.97 -32.01 -3.63
C PRO A 55 -23.77 -31.89 -2.68
N PRO A 56 -23.69 -32.74 -1.64
CA PRO A 56 -22.67 -32.63 -0.57
C PRO A 56 -21.24 -32.92 -1.02
N GLU A 57 -21.04 -33.62 -2.15
CA GLU A 57 -19.72 -34.01 -2.69
C GLU A 57 -18.90 -32.82 -3.25
N LEU A 58 -19.45 -31.61 -3.19
CA LEU A 58 -18.89 -30.40 -3.78
C LEU A 58 -18.26 -29.45 -2.74
N PHE A 59 -18.28 -29.78 -1.45
CA PHE A 59 -17.71 -28.94 -0.39
C PHE A 59 -16.61 -29.73 0.33
N GLY A 60 -15.35 -29.32 0.14
CA GLY A 60 -14.20 -29.96 0.79
C GLY A 60 -14.20 -29.71 2.30
N GLU A 61 -14.77 -30.65 3.07
CA GLU A 61 -14.45 -30.81 4.49
C GLU A 61 -13.38 -31.89 4.65
N GLU A 62 -12.26 -31.50 5.27
CA GLU A 62 -11.16 -32.40 5.62
C GLU A 62 -11.66 -33.56 6.50
N ALA A 63 -11.41 -34.79 6.05
CA ALA A 63 -11.68 -36.01 6.80
C ALA A 63 -10.77 -36.06 8.04
N GLY A 64 -11.30 -35.63 9.19
CA GLY A 64 -10.52 -35.60 10.42
C GLY A 64 -11.32 -35.39 11.69
N GLN A 65 -12.31 -36.25 11.99
CA GLN A 65 -12.63 -36.67 13.36
C GLN A 65 -13.70 -37.77 13.39
N SER A 66 -13.43 -38.79 14.20
CA SER A 66 -14.25 -39.99 14.38
C SER A 66 -15.62 -39.69 15.01
N GLY A 67 -16.69 -39.94 14.26
CA GLY A 67 -18.05 -39.98 14.78
C GLY A 67 -19.05 -40.49 13.75
N SER A 68 -19.57 -41.70 13.95
CA SER A 68 -20.81 -42.28 13.37
C SER A 68 -21.17 -41.92 11.92
N SER A 69 -20.81 -42.79 10.98
CA SER A 69 -21.04 -42.66 9.52
C SER A 69 -22.49 -42.90 9.04
N ALA A 70 -23.51 -42.52 9.81
CA ALA A 70 -24.91 -42.79 9.47
C ALA A 70 -25.82 -41.55 9.36
N ALA A 71 -25.28 -40.33 9.50
CA ALA A 71 -26.07 -39.10 9.36
C ALA A 71 -25.27 -37.97 8.71
N ARG A 72 -25.43 -37.80 7.39
CA ARG A 72 -25.57 -36.50 6.66
C ARG A 72 -25.29 -36.68 5.16
N THR A 73 -26.30 -37.16 4.45
CA THR A 73 -26.46 -37.05 2.99
C THR A 73 -27.43 -35.91 2.64
N GLU A 74 -27.47 -34.84 3.44
CA GLU A 74 -28.38 -33.73 3.19
C GLU A 74 -27.76 -32.76 2.17
N LYS A 75 -28.46 -32.56 1.05
CA LYS A 75 -28.12 -31.55 0.04
C LYS A 75 -28.09 -30.17 0.69
N ARG A 76 -26.99 -29.45 0.54
CA ARG A 76 -26.84 -28.10 1.09
C ARG A 76 -27.73 -27.14 0.31
N LYS A 77 -28.62 -26.45 1.02
CA LYS A 77 -29.51 -25.44 0.46
C LYS A 77 -28.82 -24.07 0.53
N VAL A 78 -28.75 -23.33 -0.58
CA VAL A 78 -28.13 -22.01 -0.68
C VAL A 78 -29.10 -21.04 -1.34
N TRP A 79 -29.31 -19.89 -0.70
CA TRP A 79 -30.03 -18.76 -1.27
C TRP A 79 -29.11 -17.96 -2.18
N LYS A 80 -29.56 -17.67 -3.40
CA LYS A 80 -28.92 -16.74 -4.34
C LYS A 80 -29.76 -15.47 -4.41
N ALA A 81 -29.19 -14.34 -4.01
CA ALA A 81 -29.80 -13.02 -4.11
C ALA A 81 -29.06 -12.19 -5.16
N GLU A 82 -29.76 -11.77 -6.20
CA GLU A 82 -29.24 -10.96 -7.30
C GLU A 82 -29.77 -9.52 -7.16
N ALA A 83 -28.86 -8.55 -7.11
CA ALA A 83 -29.17 -7.12 -7.14
C ALA A 83 -28.89 -6.57 -8.55
N LYS A 84 -29.86 -5.88 -9.14
CA LYS A 84 -29.71 -5.17 -10.40
C LYS A 84 -29.87 -3.67 -10.17
N PHE A 85 -28.83 -2.91 -10.48
CA PHE A 85 -28.78 -1.46 -10.27
C PHE A 85 -29.23 -0.71 -11.52
N GLU A 86 -29.70 0.54 -11.36
CA GLU A 86 -30.09 1.41 -12.48
C GLU A 86 -28.95 1.65 -13.48
N SER A 87 -27.68 1.57 -13.02
CA SER A 87 -26.47 1.64 -13.85
C SER A 87 -26.25 0.44 -14.77
N GLY A 88 -27.07 -0.61 -14.65
CA GLY A 88 -26.95 -1.85 -15.42
C GLY A 88 -26.02 -2.90 -14.80
N ASN A 89 -25.29 -2.55 -13.74
CA ASN A 89 -24.46 -3.48 -12.99
C ASN A 89 -25.31 -4.53 -12.25
N LYS A 90 -24.77 -5.73 -12.09
CA LYS A 90 -25.40 -6.83 -11.35
C LYS A 90 -24.44 -7.35 -10.29
N GLU A 91 -24.94 -7.52 -9.07
CA GLU A 91 -24.24 -8.18 -7.99
C GLU A 91 -25.00 -9.43 -7.56
N VAL A 92 -24.27 -10.47 -7.14
CA VAL A 92 -24.83 -11.76 -6.74
C VAL A 92 -24.27 -12.17 -5.40
N TYR A 93 -25.17 -12.48 -4.47
CA TYR A 93 -24.86 -12.89 -3.12
C TYR A 93 -25.35 -14.31 -2.89
N TYR A 94 -24.53 -15.13 -2.26
CA TYR A 94 -24.88 -16.50 -1.91
C TYR A 94 -24.92 -16.63 -0.40
N ILE A 95 -25.98 -17.23 0.14
CA ILE A 95 -26.22 -17.30 1.57
C ILE A 95 -26.60 -18.73 1.93
N ASP A 96 -25.89 -19.31 2.87
CA ASP A 96 -26.19 -20.63 3.38
C ASP A 96 -27.59 -20.65 4.03
N ALA A 97 -28.48 -21.49 3.54
CA ALA A 97 -29.87 -21.48 4.00
C ALA A 97 -30.03 -22.01 5.42
N SER A 98 -29.06 -22.73 5.98
CA SER A 98 -29.15 -23.27 7.34
C SER A 98 -28.63 -22.29 8.41
N SER A 99 -27.60 -21.53 8.08
CA SER A 99 -26.87 -20.66 9.02
C SER A 99 -27.06 -19.16 8.77
N GLY A 100 -27.51 -18.77 7.58
CA GLY A 100 -27.57 -17.37 7.16
C GLY A 100 -26.20 -16.73 6.92
N LYS A 101 -25.13 -17.52 6.86
CA LYS A 101 -23.78 -17.04 6.54
C LYS A 101 -23.68 -16.67 5.06
N LEU A 102 -23.11 -15.50 4.76
CA LEU A 102 -22.69 -15.13 3.40
C LEU A 102 -21.56 -16.06 2.93
N LEU A 103 -21.69 -16.62 1.74
CA LEU A 103 -20.71 -17.50 1.12
C LEU A 103 -19.89 -16.71 0.09
N SER A 104 -18.59 -16.95 0.07
CA SER A 104 -17.65 -16.47 -0.95
C SER A 104 -17.79 -17.29 -2.24
N LEU A 105 -17.40 -16.71 -3.39
CA LEU A 105 -17.39 -17.43 -4.67
C LEU A 105 -16.47 -18.66 -4.63
N SER A 106 -15.35 -18.63 -3.92
CA SER A 106 -14.46 -19.78 -3.77
C SER A 106 -15.09 -20.94 -2.98
N GLU A 107 -16.00 -20.66 -2.03
CA GLU A 107 -16.80 -21.68 -1.34
C GLU A 107 -17.84 -22.34 -2.29
N ILE A 108 -18.03 -21.82 -3.51
CA ILE A 108 -19.01 -22.28 -4.51
C ILE A 108 -18.34 -22.82 -5.78
N GLU A 109 -17.19 -22.26 -6.19
CA GLU A 109 -16.46 -22.62 -7.41
C GLU A 109 -15.45 -23.76 -7.21
N ALA A 110 -14.91 -23.97 -5.99
CA ALA A 110 -14.11 -25.17 -5.65
C ALA A 110 -14.89 -26.50 -5.81
N SER A 111 -16.19 -26.36 -6.06
CA SER A 111 -17.21 -27.38 -6.14
C SER A 111 -17.31 -27.97 -7.55
N GLU A 112 -17.06 -27.22 -8.63
CA GLU A 112 -17.35 -27.68 -10.01
C GLU A 112 -16.22 -28.48 -10.68
N SER A 113 -15.01 -28.52 -10.14
CA SER A 113 -13.82 -29.09 -10.81
C SER A 113 -13.56 -30.58 -10.54
N GLY A 114 -14.60 -31.40 -10.34
CA GLY A 114 -14.47 -32.83 -10.08
C GLY A 114 -13.66 -33.58 -11.15
N LEU A 115 -12.40 -33.90 -10.87
CA LEU A 115 -11.59 -34.84 -11.63
C LEU A 115 -11.00 -35.91 -10.71
N ARG A 116 -11.32 -37.15 -11.08
CA ARG A 116 -11.08 -38.42 -10.39
C ARG A 116 -9.59 -38.76 -10.25
N GLU A 117 -9.19 -39.19 -9.06
CA GLU A 117 -8.00 -40.01 -8.86
C GLU A 117 -8.26 -41.47 -9.30
N LEU A 118 -7.25 -42.08 -9.95
CA LEU A 118 -7.07 -43.53 -9.97
C LEU A 118 -5.65 -43.87 -9.47
N PRO A 119 -5.44 -45.03 -8.83
CA PRO A 119 -4.40 -45.24 -7.84
C PRO A 119 -3.19 -46.01 -8.39
N VAL A 120 -1.98 -45.70 -7.92
CA VAL A 120 -0.88 -46.68 -7.90
C VAL A 120 0.03 -46.42 -6.69
N ALA A 121 0.09 -47.42 -5.80
CA ALA A 121 1.14 -47.59 -4.82
C ALA A 121 2.37 -48.21 -5.48
N LEU A 122 3.59 -47.81 -5.09
CA LEU A 122 4.72 -48.71 -4.84
C LEU A 122 5.97 -47.96 -4.31
N GLU A 123 6.30 -48.34 -3.07
CA GLU A 123 7.63 -48.60 -2.51
C GLU A 123 8.82 -47.66 -2.78
N ALA A 124 9.29 -47.10 -1.66
CA ALA A 124 10.63 -46.58 -1.48
C ALA A 124 11.68 -47.70 -1.56
N ARG A 125 12.78 -47.47 -2.30
CA ARG A 125 14.10 -48.02 -1.98
C ARG A 125 15.24 -47.20 -2.62
N GLN A 126 16.11 -46.73 -1.72
CA GLN A 126 17.58 -46.61 -1.81
C GLN A 126 18.24 -45.66 -2.84
N LEU A 127 18.94 -44.67 -2.27
CA LEU A 127 20.09 -43.92 -2.82
C LEU A 127 21.18 -44.85 -3.39
N PRO A 128 21.97 -44.36 -4.38
CA PRO A 128 23.27 -43.80 -4.00
C PRO A 128 23.72 -42.56 -4.81
N HIS A 129 24.47 -41.66 -4.18
CA HIS A 129 25.46 -40.79 -4.83
C HIS A 129 26.53 -41.66 -5.54
N PRO A 130 27.14 -41.24 -6.68
CA PRO A 130 28.19 -40.21 -6.62
C PRO A 130 28.45 -39.38 -7.89
N SER A 131 29.41 -38.46 -7.72
CA SER A 131 30.42 -37.95 -8.67
C SER A 131 30.12 -36.78 -9.62
N PHE A 132 30.99 -35.77 -9.47
CA PHE A 132 31.29 -34.68 -10.38
C PHE A 132 31.65 -35.16 -11.79
N GLN A 133 31.09 -34.50 -12.80
CA GLN A 133 31.70 -34.38 -14.12
C GLN A 133 31.25 -33.07 -14.80
N GLU A 134 32.22 -32.21 -15.12
CA GLU A 134 32.07 -31.14 -16.09
C GLU A 134 31.87 -31.75 -17.49
N SER A 135 30.86 -31.28 -18.22
CA SER A 135 30.83 -31.16 -19.69
C SER A 135 29.51 -30.53 -20.11
N GLY A 136 29.59 -29.40 -20.81
CA GLY A 136 28.42 -28.81 -21.45
C GLY A 136 28.02 -29.61 -22.69
N VAL A 137 26.72 -29.74 -22.94
CA VAL A 137 26.09 -29.78 -24.27
C VAL A 137 24.62 -29.35 -24.10
N SER A 138 24.26 -28.34 -24.89
CA SER A 138 22.99 -28.12 -25.59
C SER A 138 21.70 -28.76 -25.04
N ALA A 139 20.80 -27.91 -24.56
CA ALA A 139 19.38 -28.24 -24.44
C ALA A 139 18.61 -27.58 -25.59
N SER A 140 18.22 -28.45 -26.52
CA SER A 140 17.13 -28.42 -27.47
C SER A 140 16.24 -27.17 -27.55
N GLU A 141 16.07 -26.70 -28.79
CA GLU A 141 15.02 -25.81 -29.26
C GLU A 141 13.63 -26.25 -28.75
N THR A 142 13.06 -25.46 -27.83
CA THR A 142 11.63 -25.20 -27.83
C THR A 142 11.42 -23.84 -28.48
N THR A 143 10.65 -23.85 -29.56
CA THR A 143 10.23 -22.72 -30.39
C THR A 143 9.98 -21.45 -29.60
N GLY A 144 10.96 -20.54 -29.69
CA GLY A 144 10.91 -19.21 -29.14
C GLY A 144 10.10 -18.27 -30.01
N VAL A 145 9.13 -17.59 -29.39
CA VAL A 145 9.11 -16.14 -29.41
C VAL A 145 8.85 -15.71 -27.97
N SER A 146 9.94 -15.56 -27.21
CA SER A 146 9.92 -14.68 -26.04
C SER A 146 9.74 -13.27 -26.59
N SER A 147 8.49 -12.82 -26.77
CA SER A 147 8.25 -11.42 -27.10
C SER A 147 8.50 -10.61 -25.82
N SER A 148 9.76 -10.24 -25.62
CA SER A 148 10.13 -9.14 -24.75
C SER A 148 9.14 -7.99 -24.99
N LEU A 149 8.66 -7.36 -23.92
CA LEU A 149 7.77 -6.20 -24.01
C LEU A 149 8.33 -5.19 -25.03
N ASN A 150 7.55 -4.92 -26.08
CA ASN A 150 7.91 -3.90 -27.05
C ASN A 150 7.61 -2.53 -26.45
N VAL A 151 8.65 -1.72 -26.30
CA VAL A 151 8.57 -0.35 -25.79
C VAL A 151 9.05 0.59 -26.88
N THR A 152 8.35 1.70 -27.06
CA THR A 152 8.75 2.77 -27.98
C THR A 152 8.83 4.09 -27.23
N LEU A 153 9.75 4.96 -27.66
CA LEU A 153 9.86 6.31 -27.12
C LEU A 153 9.12 7.28 -28.03
N GLU A 154 8.17 8.02 -27.46
CA GLU A 154 7.39 9.04 -28.16
C GLU A 154 7.77 10.42 -27.63
N GLU A 155 8.30 11.29 -28.48
CA GLU A 155 8.66 12.67 -28.10
C GLU A 155 7.41 13.51 -27.80
N LYS A 156 7.50 14.37 -26.77
CA LYS A 156 6.44 15.30 -26.35
C LYS A 156 6.99 16.72 -26.25
N LYS A 157 6.09 17.70 -26.25
CA LYS A 157 6.45 19.13 -26.13
C LYS A 157 6.91 19.43 -24.69
N GLY A 158 8.18 19.14 -24.40
CA GLY A 158 8.77 19.30 -23.08
C GLY A 158 9.25 18.00 -22.44
N GLY A 159 9.28 16.89 -23.18
CA GLY A 159 9.61 15.60 -22.59
C GLY A 159 9.49 14.45 -23.58
N PHE A 160 9.23 13.27 -23.06
CA PHE A 160 8.90 12.07 -23.86
C PHE A 160 8.02 11.13 -23.04
N ARG A 161 7.43 10.13 -23.71
CA ARG A 161 6.68 9.04 -23.08
C ARG A 161 7.26 7.70 -23.50
N LEU A 162 7.32 6.74 -22.58
CA LEU A 162 7.52 5.34 -22.96
C LEU A 162 6.16 4.72 -23.26
N LYS A 163 5.90 4.38 -24.52
CA LYS A 163 4.70 3.70 -24.96
C LYS A 163 4.92 2.20 -24.98
N LEU A 164 4.17 1.50 -24.14
CA LEU A 164 4.10 0.05 -24.12
C LEU A 164 3.24 -0.42 -25.28
N ALA A 165 3.72 -1.39 -26.07
CA ALA A 165 2.93 -1.94 -27.16
C ALA A 165 1.72 -2.71 -26.63
N GLU A 166 0.56 -2.47 -27.24
CA GLU A 166 -0.65 -3.22 -26.95
C GLU A 166 -0.61 -4.56 -27.69
N GLU A 167 -0.64 -5.66 -26.92
CA GLU A 167 -0.83 -7.00 -27.45
C GLU A 167 -2.32 -7.38 -27.33
N LYS A 168 -2.89 -8.00 -28.37
CA LYS A 168 -4.30 -8.41 -28.36
C LYS A 168 -4.57 -9.33 -27.16
N ASN A 169 -5.65 -9.05 -26.42
CA ASN A 169 -6.06 -9.79 -25.21
C ASN A 169 -5.00 -9.82 -24.09
N THR A 170 -4.05 -8.88 -24.08
CA THR A 170 -3.07 -8.72 -23.02
C THR A 170 -3.25 -7.37 -22.35
N THR A 171 -3.37 -7.36 -21.04
CA THR A 171 -3.38 -6.13 -20.23
C THR A 171 -1.98 -5.86 -19.73
N ALA A 172 -1.40 -4.71 -20.09
CA ALA A 172 -0.13 -4.22 -19.56
C ALA A 172 -0.38 -3.13 -18.51
N THR A 173 0.26 -3.23 -17.34
CA THR A 173 0.12 -2.27 -16.25
C THR A 173 1.47 -2.03 -15.60
N VAL A 174 1.84 -0.75 -15.41
CA VAL A 174 3.01 -0.39 -14.59
C VAL A 174 2.63 -0.63 -13.13
N MET A 175 3.29 -1.60 -12.49
CA MET A 175 3.06 -1.90 -11.07
C MET A 175 3.82 -0.94 -10.17
N GLN A 176 5.03 -0.56 -10.57
CA GLN A 176 5.95 0.21 -9.75
C GLN A 176 6.98 0.92 -10.62
N SER A 177 7.41 2.09 -10.18
CA SER A 177 8.59 2.78 -10.71
C SER A 177 9.54 3.09 -9.56
N LEU A 178 10.82 2.79 -9.74
CA LEU A 178 11.90 3.03 -8.77
C LEU A 178 12.98 3.90 -9.40
N VAL A 179 13.41 4.94 -8.70
CA VAL A 179 14.48 5.85 -9.15
C VAL A 179 15.77 5.51 -8.42
N SER A 180 16.88 5.39 -9.16
CA SER A 180 18.19 5.05 -8.60
C SER A 180 18.73 6.14 -7.67
N PRO A 181 19.41 5.79 -6.55
CA PRO A 181 20.02 6.75 -5.63
C PRO A 181 21.10 7.66 -6.24
N ASP A 182 21.80 7.23 -7.31
CA ASP A 182 22.78 8.03 -8.07
C ASP A 182 22.10 9.17 -8.86
N SER A 183 21.49 10.11 -8.13
CA SER A 183 20.77 11.27 -8.66
C SER A 183 19.71 10.91 -9.72
N GLY A 184 19.06 9.76 -9.60
CA GLY A 184 18.01 9.32 -10.52
C GLY A 184 18.42 9.16 -11.99
N LYS A 185 19.70 8.85 -12.24
CA LYS A 185 20.20 8.55 -13.60
C LYS A 185 19.48 7.38 -14.27
N THR A 186 19.00 6.42 -13.48
CA THR A 186 18.24 5.27 -13.99
C THR A 186 16.89 5.21 -13.29
N VAL A 187 15.84 4.98 -14.07
CA VAL A 187 14.50 4.69 -13.59
C VAL A 187 14.15 3.26 -14.01
N LEU A 188 13.79 2.42 -13.04
CA LEU A 188 13.34 1.06 -13.27
C LEU A 188 11.81 1.01 -13.18
N HIS A 189 11.14 0.64 -14.27
CA HIS A 189 9.70 0.34 -14.27
C HIS A 189 9.47 -1.16 -14.24
N LEU A 190 8.60 -1.60 -13.35
CA LEU A 190 8.08 -2.96 -13.32
C LEU A 190 6.73 -2.98 -14.03
N VAL A 191 6.63 -3.78 -15.09
CA VAL A 191 5.44 -3.87 -15.94
C VAL A 191 4.87 -5.29 -15.84
N ARG A 192 3.62 -5.39 -15.39
CA ARG A 192 2.83 -6.63 -15.41
C ARG A 192 2.08 -6.75 -16.71
N ARG A 193 2.16 -7.92 -17.34
CA ARG A 193 1.34 -8.32 -18.47
C ARG A 193 0.53 -9.56 -18.13
N THR A 194 -0.79 -9.48 -18.26
CA THR A 194 -1.68 -10.63 -18.07
C THR A 194 -2.48 -10.93 -19.33
N SER A 195 -2.63 -12.19 -19.67
CA SER A 195 -3.49 -12.64 -20.77
C SER A 195 -4.22 -13.93 -20.40
N PRO A 196 -5.45 -14.17 -20.91
CA PRO A 196 -6.12 -15.45 -20.73
C PRO A 196 -5.26 -16.61 -21.24
N ALA A 197 -5.22 -17.71 -20.49
CA ALA A 197 -4.55 -18.95 -20.86
C ALA A 197 -5.42 -20.17 -20.48
N GLU A 198 -5.20 -21.31 -21.11
CA GLU A 198 -5.96 -22.53 -20.83
C GLU A 198 -5.71 -23.01 -19.40
N GLY A 199 -6.69 -22.87 -18.50
CA GLY A 199 -6.53 -23.22 -17.08
C GLY A 199 -6.03 -22.09 -16.19
N GLY A 200 -6.11 -20.82 -16.64
CA GLY A 200 -5.88 -19.66 -15.78
C GLY A 200 -5.45 -18.40 -16.53
N ILE A 201 -4.46 -17.71 -15.96
CA ILE A 201 -3.89 -16.47 -16.47
C ILE A 201 -2.42 -16.72 -16.77
N ARG A 202 -1.97 -16.34 -17.98
CA ARG A 202 -0.53 -16.19 -18.25
C ARG A 202 -0.09 -14.86 -17.66
N TYR A 203 0.79 -14.92 -16.68
CA TYR A 203 1.34 -13.82 -15.93
C TYR A 203 2.78 -13.57 -16.35
N ARG A 204 3.06 -12.38 -16.86
CA ARG A 204 4.39 -11.94 -17.27
C ARG A 204 4.79 -10.69 -16.49
N LEU A 205 6.05 -10.65 -16.08
CA LEU A 205 6.68 -9.44 -15.54
C LEU A 205 7.86 -9.07 -16.43
N ASP A 206 7.89 -7.80 -16.83
CA ASP A 206 8.97 -7.20 -17.59
C ASP A 206 9.51 -5.98 -16.84
N LEU A 207 10.79 -5.73 -16.99
CA LEU A 207 11.51 -4.61 -16.39
C LEU A 207 11.96 -3.67 -17.49
N VAL A 208 11.67 -2.37 -17.35
CA VAL A 208 12.14 -1.33 -18.27
C VAL A 208 13.09 -0.41 -17.51
N ALA A 209 14.40 -0.55 -17.77
CA ALA A 209 15.43 0.32 -17.21
C ALA A 209 15.69 1.49 -18.17
N MET A 210 15.28 2.69 -17.76
CA MET A 210 15.36 3.93 -18.54
C MET A 210 16.48 4.83 -18.04
N GLN A 211 17.26 5.41 -18.95
CA GLN A 211 18.21 6.49 -18.68
C GLN A 211 17.67 7.80 -19.28
N PRO A 212 16.98 8.64 -18.49
CA PRO A 212 16.18 9.75 -19.02
C PRO A 212 17.01 10.77 -19.81
N ALA A 213 18.14 11.19 -19.25
CA ALA A 213 19.04 12.16 -19.90
C ALA A 213 19.61 11.67 -21.24
N LYS A 214 19.81 10.36 -21.40
CA LYS A 214 20.30 9.76 -22.65
C LYS A 214 19.19 9.33 -23.60
N LYS A 215 17.93 9.34 -23.13
CA LYS A 215 16.76 8.82 -23.88
C LYS A 215 16.94 7.38 -24.36
N THR A 216 17.61 6.55 -23.58
CA THR A 216 17.85 5.13 -23.89
C THR A 216 17.21 4.24 -22.84
N PHE A 217 16.64 3.11 -23.25
CA PHE A 217 16.08 2.11 -22.34
C PHE A 217 16.55 0.70 -22.70
N LYS A 218 16.44 -0.21 -21.72
CA LYS A 218 16.58 -1.66 -21.88
C LYS A 218 15.36 -2.35 -21.30
N VAL A 219 14.97 -3.45 -21.92
CA VAL A 219 13.85 -4.28 -21.46
C VAL A 219 14.39 -5.65 -21.08
N PHE A 220 14.00 -6.14 -19.90
CA PHE A 220 14.37 -7.46 -19.40
C PHE A 220 13.12 -8.25 -19.05
N SER A 221 13.03 -9.51 -19.49
CA SER A 221 12.00 -10.42 -18.99
C SER A 221 12.35 -10.84 -17.57
N PHE A 222 11.40 -10.72 -16.65
CA PHE A 222 11.58 -11.02 -15.24
C PHE A 222 10.79 -12.25 -14.80
N ALA A 223 9.56 -12.46 -15.30
CA ALA A 223 8.82 -13.70 -15.06
C ALA A 223 7.87 -14.00 -16.22
N ASP A 224 7.60 -15.28 -16.47
CA ASP A 224 6.56 -15.78 -17.38
C ASP A 224 6.02 -17.09 -16.81
N LEU A 225 4.80 -17.05 -16.30
CA LEU A 225 4.18 -18.11 -15.51
C LEU A 225 2.71 -18.27 -15.87
N GLN A 226 2.15 -19.42 -15.55
CA GLN A 226 0.71 -19.65 -15.61
C GLN A 226 0.17 -19.82 -14.18
N MET A 227 -0.90 -19.10 -13.84
CA MET A 227 -1.47 -19.10 -12.50
C MET A 227 -2.99 -18.91 -12.50
N GLY A 228 -3.67 -19.46 -11.49
CA GLY A 228 -5.12 -19.32 -11.33
C GLY A 228 -5.56 -17.95 -10.80
N ASP A 229 -4.73 -17.34 -9.95
CA ASP A 229 -4.93 -16.01 -9.38
C ASP A 229 -3.58 -15.28 -9.26
N THR A 230 -3.61 -13.97 -9.48
CA THR A 230 -2.44 -13.08 -9.42
C THR A 230 -2.34 -12.31 -8.10
N TYR A 231 -3.39 -12.29 -7.28
CA TYR A 231 -3.49 -11.34 -6.16
C TYR A 231 -2.33 -11.45 -5.17
N SER A 232 -2.04 -12.64 -4.64
CA SER A 232 -0.90 -12.84 -3.72
C SER A 232 0.43 -12.53 -4.40
N THR A 233 0.60 -12.95 -5.65
CA THR A 233 1.80 -12.70 -6.46
C THR A 233 2.05 -11.21 -6.64
N ASP A 234 1.01 -10.41 -6.92
CA ASP A 234 1.15 -8.98 -7.16
C ASP A 234 1.59 -8.20 -5.92
N THR A 235 1.27 -8.69 -4.72
CA THR A 235 1.74 -8.09 -3.46
C THR A 235 3.19 -8.45 -3.12
N LEU A 236 3.73 -9.48 -3.76
CA LEU A 236 5.08 -10.02 -3.51
C LEU A 236 6.07 -9.61 -4.59
N ALA A 237 5.69 -9.73 -5.86
CA ALA A 237 6.57 -9.58 -7.01
C ALA A 237 6.81 -8.09 -7.32
N MET A 238 7.56 -7.43 -6.45
CA MET A 238 7.90 -6.01 -6.53
C MET A 238 9.39 -5.79 -6.28
N GLY A 239 9.87 -4.57 -6.53
CA GLY A 239 11.16 -4.11 -6.01
C GLY A 239 10.99 -3.58 -4.59
N TYR A 240 11.99 -3.86 -3.74
CA TYR A 240 12.04 -3.52 -2.32
C TYR A 240 13.04 -2.41 -1.98
N GLY A 241 13.80 -1.96 -2.97
CA GLY A 241 14.71 -0.81 -2.87
C GLY A 241 16.02 -1.08 -3.59
N PHE A 242 16.81 -0.03 -3.75
CA PHE A 242 18.19 -0.14 -4.22
C PHE A 242 19.10 -0.54 -3.05
N GLY A 243 19.89 -1.60 -3.24
CA GLY A 243 20.97 -1.96 -2.30
C GLY A 243 22.23 -1.11 -2.52
N ASP A 244 22.41 -0.61 -3.74
CA ASP A 244 23.39 0.40 -4.14
C ASP A 244 22.90 1.12 -5.41
N ASP A 245 23.71 1.99 -6.02
CA ASP A 245 23.34 2.79 -7.19
C ASP A 245 22.89 1.98 -8.43
N SER A 246 23.27 0.71 -8.53
CA SER A 246 23.05 -0.13 -9.72
C SER A 246 22.25 -1.41 -9.44
N HIS A 247 22.08 -1.78 -8.18
CA HIS A 247 21.45 -3.03 -7.80
C HIS A 247 20.13 -2.83 -7.06
N VAL A 248 19.05 -3.39 -7.59
CA VAL A 248 17.72 -3.39 -6.96
C VAL A 248 17.44 -4.75 -6.34
N VAL A 249 17.00 -4.77 -5.08
CA VAL A 249 16.47 -5.97 -4.42
C VAL A 249 15.03 -6.16 -4.83
N MET A 250 14.69 -7.33 -5.38
CA MET A 250 13.35 -7.66 -5.87
C MET A 250 12.95 -9.06 -5.45
N ILE A 251 11.65 -9.36 -5.50
CA ILE A 251 11.16 -10.75 -5.41
C ILE A 251 10.67 -11.19 -6.79
N GLN A 252 11.21 -12.30 -7.26
CA GLN A 252 10.84 -12.90 -8.53
C GLN A 252 9.96 -14.13 -8.30
N PRO A 253 8.75 -14.18 -8.88
CA PRO A 253 7.97 -15.40 -8.92
C PRO A 253 8.57 -16.38 -9.92
N VAL A 254 8.60 -17.66 -9.57
CA VAL A 254 9.15 -18.77 -10.37
C VAL A 254 8.23 -19.98 -10.29
N GLY A 255 8.25 -20.86 -11.29
CA GLY A 255 7.57 -22.16 -11.18
C GLY A 255 8.25 -23.04 -10.13
N LYS A 256 7.49 -23.77 -9.31
CA LYS A 256 8.07 -24.72 -8.35
C LYS A 256 8.76 -25.87 -9.08
N ALA A 257 9.95 -26.27 -8.62
CA ALA A 257 10.62 -27.46 -9.11
C ALA A 257 9.81 -28.72 -8.72
N GLY A 258 9.44 -29.54 -9.70
CA GLY A 258 8.82 -30.85 -9.47
C GLY A 258 7.29 -30.90 -9.39
N GLY A 259 6.54 -29.85 -9.76
CA GLY A 259 5.07 -29.93 -9.79
C GLY A 259 4.36 -28.60 -10.07
N ALA A 260 3.04 -28.59 -9.81
CA ALA A 260 2.19 -27.42 -9.93
C ALA A 260 2.41 -26.45 -8.76
N GLY A 261 2.50 -25.15 -9.06
CA GLY A 261 2.53 -24.07 -8.05
C GLY A 261 3.64 -23.04 -8.28
N ILE A 262 3.54 -21.94 -7.53
CA ILE A 262 4.45 -20.79 -7.63
C ILE A 262 5.40 -20.81 -6.43
N GLY A 263 6.69 -20.63 -6.71
CA GLY A 263 7.73 -20.31 -5.73
C GLY A 263 8.18 -18.86 -5.90
N TYR A 264 8.91 -18.36 -4.92
CA TYR A 264 9.46 -17.01 -4.94
C TYR A 264 10.93 -17.05 -4.57
N ARG A 265 11.71 -16.17 -5.18
CA ARG A 265 13.12 -15.95 -4.80
C ARG A 265 13.40 -14.47 -4.64
N ILE A 266 14.22 -14.14 -3.65
CA ILE A 266 14.76 -12.80 -3.46
C ILE A 266 15.99 -12.69 -4.37
N VAL A 267 16.03 -11.66 -5.20
CA VAL A 267 17.08 -11.44 -6.20
C VAL A 267 17.61 -10.02 -6.12
N SER A 268 18.88 -9.86 -6.50
CA SER A 268 19.51 -8.59 -6.82
C SER A 268 19.57 -8.45 -8.34
N LEU A 269 18.97 -7.39 -8.88
CA LEU A 269 19.01 -7.04 -10.29
C LEU A 269 20.06 -5.97 -10.53
N ASP A 270 21.06 -6.24 -11.38
CA ASP A 270 21.87 -5.20 -12.01
C ASP A 270 21.04 -4.50 -13.08
N VAL A 271 20.66 -3.23 -12.86
CA VAL A 271 19.79 -2.48 -13.78
C VAL A 271 20.47 -2.12 -15.11
N GLY A 272 21.81 -2.14 -15.14
CA GLY A 272 22.60 -1.85 -16.33
C GLY A 272 22.67 -3.05 -17.29
N SER A 273 22.82 -4.26 -16.76
CA SER A 273 22.97 -5.48 -17.55
C SER A 273 21.75 -6.40 -17.59
N GLY A 274 20.79 -6.22 -16.68
CA GLY A 274 19.66 -7.13 -16.48
C GLY A 274 20.03 -8.46 -15.82
N ARG A 275 21.24 -8.54 -15.22
CA ARG A 275 21.71 -9.79 -14.60
C ARG A 275 21.06 -9.93 -13.24
N LEU A 276 20.55 -11.12 -12.95
CA LEU A 276 19.96 -11.48 -11.68
C LEU A 276 20.96 -12.30 -10.87
N ARG A 277 21.20 -11.89 -9.63
CA ARG A 277 21.88 -12.70 -8.61
C ARG A 277 20.84 -13.11 -7.58
N GLU A 278 20.67 -14.42 -7.38
CA GLU A 278 19.82 -14.92 -6.31
C GLU A 278 20.45 -14.61 -4.95
N LEU A 279 19.64 -14.05 -4.04
CA LEU A 279 20.01 -13.74 -2.66
C LEU A 279 19.41 -14.76 -1.68
N ALA A 280 18.19 -15.23 -1.95
CA ALA A 280 17.55 -16.30 -1.20
C ALA A 280 16.51 -17.03 -2.06
N ALA A 281 16.43 -18.35 -1.93
CA ALA A 281 15.46 -19.19 -2.63
C ALA A 281 14.25 -19.51 -1.75
N ASN A 282 13.08 -19.71 -2.38
CA ASN A 282 11.83 -20.15 -1.73
C ASN A 282 11.37 -19.23 -0.59
N VAL A 283 11.59 -17.93 -0.72
CA VAL A 283 11.22 -16.91 0.27
C VAL A 283 10.59 -15.69 -0.42
N PRO A 284 9.43 -15.23 0.08
CA PRO A 284 8.59 -15.90 1.06
C PRO A 284 7.99 -17.18 0.47
N PRO A 285 7.48 -18.10 1.30
CA PRO A 285 6.67 -19.20 0.78
C PRO A 285 5.45 -18.64 0.03
N ASP A 286 4.82 -19.49 -0.77
CA ASP A 286 3.52 -19.17 -1.34
C ASP A 286 2.53 -18.82 -0.22
N LEU A 287 1.94 -17.63 -0.31
CA LEU A 287 1.07 -17.07 0.71
C LEU A 287 -0.40 -17.36 0.46
N SER A 288 -0.79 -17.81 -0.73
CA SER A 288 -2.20 -17.94 -1.09
C SER A 288 -2.98 -18.84 -0.11
N PRO A 289 -4.20 -18.45 0.34
CA PRO A 289 -4.99 -17.28 -0.08
C PRO A 289 -4.71 -15.99 0.73
N ASP A 290 -3.64 -15.95 1.54
CA ASP A 290 -3.12 -14.72 2.16
C ASP A 290 -2.31 -13.90 1.14
N PHE A 291 -1.86 -12.72 1.55
CA PHE A 291 -1.08 -11.80 0.72
C PHE A 291 -0.07 -11.03 1.58
N LEU A 292 0.84 -10.29 0.96
CA LEU A 292 1.81 -9.47 1.69
C LEU A 292 1.15 -8.17 2.13
N ALA A 293 1.27 -7.85 3.42
CA ALA A 293 0.82 -6.56 3.93
C ALA A 293 1.82 -5.44 3.62
N SER A 294 3.08 -5.69 3.98
CA SER A 294 4.17 -4.79 3.70
C SER A 294 5.46 -5.58 3.71
N GLY A 295 6.40 -5.14 2.89
CA GLY A 295 7.79 -5.51 3.02
C GLY A 295 8.68 -4.29 2.92
N TRP A 296 9.86 -4.37 3.53
CA TRP A 296 10.82 -3.28 3.50
C TRP A 296 12.25 -3.78 3.53
N LEU A 297 13.09 -3.12 2.76
CA LEU A 297 14.54 -3.20 2.88
C LEU A 297 14.97 -2.24 3.99
N ASN A 298 15.88 -2.66 4.86
CA ASN A 298 16.50 -1.74 5.82
C ASN A 298 17.45 -0.76 5.10
N ALA A 299 17.79 0.35 5.75
CA ALA A 299 18.49 1.46 5.09
C ALA A 299 19.88 1.08 4.51
N ASP A 300 20.57 0.10 5.10
CA ASP A 300 21.87 -0.37 4.61
C ASP A 300 21.77 -1.47 3.53
N GLY A 301 20.55 -1.87 3.15
CA GLY A 301 20.32 -2.87 2.12
C GLY A 301 20.67 -4.31 2.53
N SER A 302 20.97 -4.58 3.81
CA SER A 302 21.40 -5.91 4.26
C SER A 302 20.27 -6.87 4.61
N LYS A 303 19.06 -6.36 4.92
CA LYS A 303 17.92 -7.18 5.34
C LYS A 303 16.62 -6.79 4.67
N LEU A 304 15.89 -7.80 4.19
CA LEU A 304 14.54 -7.67 3.69
C LEU A 304 13.54 -8.27 4.69
N TYR A 305 12.54 -7.47 5.07
CA TYR A 305 11.46 -7.86 5.95
C TYR A 305 10.18 -8.05 5.14
N LEU A 306 9.41 -9.10 5.43
CA LEU A 306 8.18 -9.45 4.72
C LEU A 306 7.10 -9.87 5.73
N ASN A 307 5.95 -9.19 5.75
CA ASN A 307 4.85 -9.50 6.66
C ASN A 307 3.64 -10.04 5.89
N SER A 308 3.21 -11.27 6.17
CA SER A 308 1.93 -11.77 5.65
C SER A 308 0.75 -11.03 6.29
N TYR A 309 -0.33 -10.80 5.55
CA TYR A 309 -1.39 -9.91 5.98
C TYR A 309 -2.24 -10.50 7.10
N ARG A 310 -2.93 -11.60 6.80
CA ARG A 310 -3.85 -12.27 7.73
C ARG A 310 -3.09 -13.19 8.67
N GLY A 311 -2.14 -13.95 8.13
CA GLY A 311 -1.32 -14.87 8.91
C GLY A 311 -0.36 -14.17 9.87
N GLY A 312 0.00 -12.91 9.61
CA GLY A 312 0.85 -12.10 10.46
C GLY A 312 2.27 -12.64 10.63
N LYS A 313 2.74 -13.52 9.73
CA LYS A 313 4.09 -14.06 9.81
C LYS A 313 5.07 -13.04 9.26
N LEU A 314 6.11 -12.73 10.03
CA LEU A 314 7.14 -11.75 9.67
C LEU A 314 8.46 -12.47 9.39
N TRP A 315 8.84 -12.55 8.12
CA TRP A 315 10.13 -13.10 7.69
C TRP A 315 11.19 -12.00 7.61
N ILE A 316 12.42 -12.38 7.94
CA ILE A 316 13.62 -11.58 7.78
C ILE A 316 14.60 -12.38 6.95
N ALA A 317 14.94 -11.85 5.77
CA ALA A 317 16.00 -12.38 4.93
C ALA A 317 17.28 -11.55 5.12
N ASP A 318 18.35 -12.18 5.56
CA ASP A 318 19.71 -11.66 5.51
C ASP A 318 20.23 -11.82 4.08
N LEU A 319 20.43 -10.69 3.39
CA LEU A 319 20.78 -10.66 1.97
C LEU A 319 22.25 -10.94 1.69
N ALA A 320 23.12 -10.85 2.71
CA ALA A 320 24.53 -11.18 2.57
C ALA A 320 24.77 -12.69 2.80
N GLY A 321 24.10 -13.26 3.81
CA GLY A 321 24.24 -14.67 4.17
C GLY A 321 23.25 -15.61 3.46
N GLY A 322 22.19 -15.07 2.83
CA GLY A 322 21.09 -15.83 2.25
C GLY A 322 20.19 -16.53 3.27
N GLY A 323 20.39 -16.26 4.56
CA GLY A 323 19.65 -16.86 5.66
C GLY A 323 18.29 -16.21 5.83
N VAL A 324 17.23 -17.01 5.95
CA VAL A 324 15.88 -16.51 6.21
C VAL A 324 15.34 -17.12 7.50
N LYS A 325 14.80 -16.26 8.35
CA LYS A 325 14.11 -16.68 9.57
C LYS A 325 12.75 -16.00 9.67
N ALA A 326 11.80 -16.67 10.30
CA ALA A 326 10.58 -16.02 10.77
C ALA A 326 10.82 -15.50 12.20
N LEU A 327 10.30 -14.32 12.50
CA LEU A 327 10.24 -13.83 13.87
C LEU A 327 9.18 -14.60 14.66
N ASP A 328 9.49 -14.88 15.92
CA ASP A 328 8.54 -15.47 16.85
C ASP A 328 7.40 -14.47 17.14
N GLY A 329 6.16 -14.93 17.00
CA GLY A 329 4.96 -14.13 17.22
C GLY A 329 4.08 -14.00 15.97
N THR A 330 2.99 -13.25 16.13
CA THR A 330 2.01 -13.01 15.07
C THR A 330 1.71 -11.52 14.99
N PHE A 331 2.04 -10.95 13.84
CA PHE A 331 1.91 -9.54 13.49
C PHE A 331 0.82 -9.37 12.41
N SER A 332 -0.40 -9.79 12.73
CA SER A 332 -1.51 -9.81 11.79
C SER A 332 -2.18 -8.44 11.63
N HIS A 333 -2.86 -8.28 10.50
CA HIS A 333 -3.58 -7.08 10.15
C HIS A 333 -5.08 -7.37 10.03
N THR A 334 -5.88 -6.31 9.94
CA THR A 334 -7.33 -6.44 9.79
C THR A 334 -7.75 -5.51 8.68
N TRP A 335 -8.26 -6.06 7.57
CA TRP A 335 -8.58 -5.26 6.39
C TRP A 335 -9.55 -4.11 6.74
N PRO A 336 -9.28 -2.87 6.30
CA PRO A 336 -8.14 -2.38 5.50
C PRO A 336 -7.00 -1.71 6.32
N VAL A 337 -6.89 -2.03 7.61
CA VAL A 337 -5.96 -1.43 8.59
C VAL A 337 -4.66 -2.24 8.71
N PHE A 338 -3.54 -1.57 8.44
CA PHE A 338 -2.21 -2.04 8.81
C PHE A 338 -1.90 -1.69 10.26
N ARG A 339 -1.29 -2.63 10.97
CA ARG A 339 -1.02 -2.57 12.42
C ARG A 339 0.46 -2.48 12.75
N LEU A 340 1.33 -2.44 11.74
CA LEU A 340 2.78 -2.37 11.88
C LEU A 340 3.27 -1.00 11.37
N PHE A 341 4.03 -0.30 12.19
CA PHE A 341 4.55 1.05 11.92
C PHE A 341 6.07 1.06 12.04
N LYS A 342 6.75 0.78 10.91
CA LYS A 342 8.21 0.67 10.82
C LYS A 342 8.92 2.02 10.94
N SER A 343 10.11 2.05 11.54
CA SER A 343 11.02 3.18 11.45
C SER A 343 11.59 3.31 10.02
N PRO A 344 11.94 4.53 9.57
CA PRO A 344 12.50 4.75 8.23
C PRO A 344 13.75 3.92 7.91
N ASP A 345 14.59 3.63 8.89
CA ASP A 345 15.77 2.78 8.71
C ASP A 345 15.45 1.28 8.65
N GLY A 346 14.21 0.88 8.93
CA GLY A 346 13.73 -0.50 8.92
C GLY A 346 14.15 -1.34 10.12
N GLU A 347 14.86 -0.79 11.10
CA GLU A 347 15.44 -1.54 12.22
C GLU A 347 14.55 -1.60 13.46
N ARG A 348 13.42 -0.87 13.48
CA ARG A 348 12.42 -0.86 14.56
C ARG A 348 11.02 -0.85 13.97
N PHE A 349 10.05 -1.36 14.73
CA PHE A 349 8.64 -1.18 14.38
C PHE A 349 7.74 -1.24 15.60
N TRP A 350 6.72 -0.39 15.61
CA TRP A 350 5.59 -0.52 16.54
C TRP A 350 4.56 -1.50 15.95
N TYR A 351 3.95 -2.31 16.79
CA TYR A 351 2.85 -3.19 16.41
C TYR A 351 1.64 -2.98 17.33
N GLU A 352 0.46 -2.81 16.73
CA GLU A 352 -0.82 -2.66 17.41
C GLU A 352 -1.43 -4.02 17.78
N LYS A 353 -1.72 -4.19 19.07
CA LYS A 353 -2.45 -5.32 19.64
C LYS A 353 -3.37 -4.81 20.76
N ASP A 354 -3.12 -5.19 22.03
CA ASP A 354 -3.82 -4.69 23.22
C ASP A 354 -3.12 -3.40 23.72
N GLY A 355 -3.07 -2.39 22.85
CA GLY A 355 -2.12 -1.27 22.93
C GLY A 355 -1.03 -1.40 21.86
N TYR A 356 0.18 -0.90 22.13
CA TYR A 356 1.29 -0.97 21.18
C TYR A 356 2.55 -1.52 21.81
N ARG A 357 3.31 -2.24 20.99
CA ARG A 357 4.59 -2.82 21.39
C ARG A 357 5.66 -2.44 20.38
N LEU A 358 6.78 -1.94 20.85
CA LEU A 358 7.95 -1.65 20.02
C LEU A 358 8.85 -2.87 19.99
N TYR A 359 9.25 -3.26 18.79
CA TYR A 359 10.20 -4.34 18.55
C TYR A 359 11.44 -3.82 17.83
N ASP A 360 12.58 -4.49 18.06
CA ASP A 360 13.75 -4.37 17.21
C ASP A 360 13.68 -5.27 15.97
N GLY A 361 14.63 -5.06 15.05
CA GLY A 361 14.79 -5.86 13.85
C GLY A 361 15.14 -7.34 14.10
N LYS A 362 15.27 -7.79 15.35
CA LYS A 362 15.44 -9.19 15.76
C LYS A 362 14.18 -9.76 16.45
N GLY A 363 13.12 -8.96 16.60
CA GLY A 363 11.89 -9.34 17.28
C GLY A 363 11.94 -9.19 18.81
N VAL A 364 12.99 -8.56 19.35
CA VAL A 364 13.07 -8.27 20.79
C VAL A 364 12.16 -7.10 21.11
N LYS A 365 11.26 -7.31 22.07
CA LYS A 365 10.39 -6.24 22.58
C LYS A 365 11.23 -5.23 23.38
N LEU A 366 11.14 -3.96 22.99
CA LEU A 366 11.87 -2.85 23.61
C LEU A 366 11.01 -2.02 24.56
N ALA A 367 9.74 -1.81 24.20
CA ALA A 367 8.81 -1.00 24.97
C ALA A 367 7.36 -1.45 24.76
N ASP A 368 6.51 -1.09 25.72
CA ASP A 368 5.05 -1.23 25.65
C ASP A 368 4.41 0.14 25.88
N LEU A 369 3.38 0.45 25.11
CA LEU A 369 2.47 1.56 25.33
C LEU A 369 1.07 0.95 25.55
N PRO A 370 0.51 0.99 26.76
CA PRO A 370 -0.83 0.47 27.01
C PRO A 370 -1.86 1.21 26.15
N ALA A 371 -2.99 0.55 25.86
CA ALA A 371 -4.08 1.18 25.11
C ALA A 371 -4.54 2.46 25.83
N ASP A 372 -4.58 3.58 25.10
CA ASP A 372 -5.06 4.85 25.64
C ASP A 372 -6.57 4.85 25.84
N THR A 373 -7.04 5.80 26.65
CA THR A 373 -8.47 6.05 26.90
C THR A 373 -9.17 6.72 25.72
N GLY A 374 -8.45 7.15 24.68
CA GLY A 374 -9.00 7.83 23.52
C GLY A 374 -8.73 7.14 22.18
N LEU A 375 -8.86 7.92 21.12
CA LEU A 375 -8.60 7.54 19.74
C LEU A 375 -7.19 7.97 19.31
N HIS A 376 -6.71 7.37 18.23
CA HIS A 376 -5.46 7.70 17.53
C HIS A 376 -5.73 7.72 16.02
N SER A 377 -4.86 8.40 15.26
CA SER A 377 -4.90 8.35 13.79
C SER A 377 -4.27 7.06 13.28
N ASN A 378 -4.62 6.62 12.07
CA ASN A 378 -3.86 5.59 11.34
C ASN A 378 -3.01 6.24 10.25
N PRO A 379 -1.67 6.07 10.23
CA PRO A 379 -0.84 5.30 11.16
C PRO A 379 -0.77 5.94 12.54
N ALA A 380 -0.68 5.09 13.57
CA ALA A 380 -0.62 5.53 14.97
C ALA A 380 0.69 6.25 15.30
N PHE A 381 1.79 5.84 14.68
CA PHE A 381 3.11 6.42 14.92
C PHE A 381 3.66 7.13 13.69
N LYS A 382 4.14 8.36 13.90
CA LYS A 382 4.87 9.17 12.91
C LYS A 382 6.34 9.20 13.28
N TRP A 383 7.16 8.39 12.60
CA TRP A 383 8.60 8.34 12.84
C TRP A 383 9.32 9.57 12.27
N SER A 384 10.34 10.04 12.99
CA SER A 384 11.31 11.00 12.46
C SER A 384 12.13 10.36 11.34
N PRO A 385 12.58 11.11 10.31
CA PRO A 385 13.33 10.58 9.17
C PRO A 385 14.58 9.79 9.57
N GLU A 386 15.30 10.28 10.58
CA GLU A 386 16.50 9.65 11.14
C GLU A 386 16.22 8.46 12.07
N SER A 387 14.96 8.00 12.16
CA SER A 387 14.54 6.88 13.02
C SER A 387 14.89 7.06 14.51
N ARG A 388 15.05 8.31 14.96
CA ARG A 388 15.44 8.66 16.33
C ARG A 388 14.24 8.84 17.26
N TYR A 389 13.10 9.29 16.71
CA TYR A 389 11.88 9.55 17.47
C TYR A 389 10.66 8.98 16.77
N ALA A 390 9.63 8.67 17.56
CA ALA A 390 8.30 8.34 17.08
C ALA A 390 7.28 9.21 17.84
N ALA A 391 6.42 9.91 17.10
CA ALA A 391 5.32 10.67 17.68
C ALA A 391 4.01 9.89 17.60
N TYR A 392 3.19 10.06 18.62
CA TYR A 392 1.88 9.43 18.76
C TYR A 392 0.86 10.51 19.13
N ASP A 393 -0.09 10.74 18.23
CA ASP A 393 -1.15 11.73 18.36
C ASP A 393 -2.41 11.04 18.90
N TYR A 394 -3.04 11.61 19.94
CA TYR A 394 -4.19 10.99 20.61
C TYR A 394 -5.26 11.99 21.05
N THR A 395 -6.46 11.47 21.32
CA THR A 395 -7.56 12.21 21.96
C THR A 395 -7.71 11.76 23.42
N PHE A 396 -8.34 12.57 24.27
CA PHE A 396 -8.53 12.18 25.68
C PHE A 396 -9.63 11.12 25.86
N THR A 397 -10.60 11.09 24.95
CA THR A 397 -11.79 10.22 24.99
C THR A 397 -12.04 9.56 23.64
N LYS A 398 -12.82 8.47 23.64
CA LYS A 398 -13.26 7.78 22.41
C LYS A 398 -14.46 8.43 21.72
N SER A 399 -14.76 9.70 22.03
CA SER A 399 -15.90 10.42 21.45
C SER A 399 -15.71 10.65 19.94
N ASP A 400 -16.77 10.41 19.16
CA ASP A 400 -16.79 10.69 17.72
C ASP A 400 -16.72 12.19 17.42
N GLU A 401 -16.93 13.08 18.40
CA GLU A 401 -16.66 14.52 18.27
C GLU A 401 -15.18 14.81 17.97
N ASN A 402 -14.29 13.84 18.21
CA ASN A 402 -12.88 13.96 17.87
C ASN A 402 -12.56 13.42 16.48
N VAL A 403 -13.52 12.86 15.74
CA VAL A 403 -13.34 12.32 14.39
C VAL A 403 -13.66 13.41 13.37
N ILE A 404 -12.72 13.68 12.47
CA ILE A 404 -12.84 14.72 11.43
C ILE A 404 -12.95 14.15 10.02
N GLY A 405 -12.85 12.83 9.86
CA GLY A 405 -13.08 12.17 8.57
C GLY A 405 -12.69 10.69 8.61
N GLY A 406 -12.78 10.05 7.44
CA GLY A 406 -12.39 8.66 7.20
C GLY A 406 -13.47 7.64 7.59
N GLU A 407 -13.86 6.79 6.63
CA GLU A 407 -14.81 5.70 6.84
C GLU A 407 -14.10 4.49 7.46
N ASP A 408 -13.17 3.89 6.71
CA ASP A 408 -12.44 2.69 7.14
C ASP A 408 -11.24 2.99 8.05
N ARG A 409 -10.76 4.25 8.03
CA ARG A 409 -9.63 4.72 8.83
C ARG A 409 -9.99 6.08 9.42
N LYS A 410 -10.48 6.08 10.65
CA LYS A 410 -10.84 7.32 11.36
C LYS A 410 -9.65 8.29 11.37
N VAL A 411 -9.86 9.48 10.82
CA VAL A 411 -8.97 10.63 10.94
C VAL A 411 -9.46 11.43 12.15
N ILE A 412 -8.59 11.63 13.13
CA ILE A 412 -8.93 12.32 14.37
C ILE A 412 -8.41 13.77 14.37
N ALA A 413 -9.05 14.63 15.16
CA ALA A 413 -8.51 15.90 15.62
C ALA A 413 -7.86 15.68 16.99
N PRO A 414 -6.53 15.53 17.07
CA PRO A 414 -5.87 15.14 18.31
C PRO A 414 -5.90 16.25 19.36
N GLN A 415 -5.77 15.84 20.62
CA GLN A 415 -5.79 16.71 21.80
C GLN A 415 -4.51 16.59 22.63
N GLY A 416 -3.63 15.64 22.29
CA GLY A 416 -2.35 15.45 22.93
C GLY A 416 -1.38 14.71 22.02
N ILE A 417 -0.09 14.86 22.32
CA ILE A 417 1.00 14.21 21.60
C ILE A 417 2.02 13.67 22.59
N LYS A 418 2.49 12.45 22.35
CA LYS A 418 3.64 11.85 23.03
C LYS A 418 4.73 11.59 21.98
N ILE A 419 5.97 11.99 22.29
CA ILE A 419 7.16 11.65 21.50
C ILE A 419 7.99 10.68 22.31
N PHE A 420 8.32 9.56 21.67
CA PHE A 420 9.19 8.52 22.18
C PHE A 420 10.54 8.59 21.48
N GLY A 421 11.62 8.28 22.19
CA GLY A 421 12.92 8.00 21.58
C GLY A 421 12.91 6.66 20.84
N ARG A 422 14.04 6.37 20.19
CA ARG A 422 14.24 5.18 19.34
C ARG A 422 13.89 3.86 20.00
N ASP A 423 14.16 3.72 21.31
CA ASP A 423 13.87 2.51 22.08
C ASP A 423 12.52 2.58 22.81
N GLY A 424 11.65 3.53 22.46
CA GLY A 424 10.28 3.63 22.97
C GLY A 424 10.14 4.33 24.33
N LYS A 425 11.24 4.88 24.88
CA LYS A 425 11.18 5.69 26.11
C LYS A 425 10.54 7.05 25.81
N PRO A 426 9.58 7.55 26.62
CA PRO A 426 9.05 8.90 26.47
C PRO A 426 10.16 9.93 26.60
N VAL A 427 10.22 10.89 25.66
CA VAL A 427 11.19 11.99 25.70
C VAL A 427 10.53 13.35 25.79
N TRP A 428 9.30 13.48 25.29
CA TRP A 428 8.56 14.73 25.32
C TRP A 428 7.05 14.46 25.16
N SER A 429 6.22 15.31 25.74
CA SER A 429 4.77 15.28 25.54
C SER A 429 4.19 16.66 25.79
N THR A 430 3.06 16.94 25.16
CA THR A 430 2.23 18.09 25.49
C THR A 430 0.78 17.82 25.13
N ASP A 431 -0.12 18.69 25.59
CA ASP A 431 -1.53 18.62 25.24
C ASP A 431 -2.15 20.02 25.04
N ALA A 432 -3.37 20.06 24.49
CA ALA A 432 -4.02 21.31 24.10
C ALA A 432 -4.23 22.28 25.28
N ARG A 433 -4.36 21.75 26.50
CA ARG A 433 -4.58 22.53 27.73
C ARG A 433 -3.31 23.28 28.14
N GLU A 434 -2.14 22.73 27.83
CA GLU A 434 -0.84 23.31 28.18
C GLU A 434 -0.46 24.49 27.26
N LEU A 435 -0.77 24.39 25.97
CA LEU A 435 -0.40 25.39 24.97
C LEU A 435 -1.26 26.67 25.03
N LYS A 436 -2.43 26.60 25.68
CA LYS A 436 -3.38 27.72 25.84
C LYS A 436 -3.75 28.43 24.52
N HIS A 437 -3.68 27.69 23.41
CA HIS A 437 -4.02 28.17 22.07
C HIS A 437 -4.72 27.06 21.29
N GLY A 438 -5.98 27.28 20.92
CA GLY A 438 -6.83 26.27 20.29
C GLY A 438 -7.28 25.16 21.25
N ASP A 439 -8.18 24.30 20.77
CA ASP A 439 -8.69 23.13 21.50
C ASP A 439 -8.06 21.81 21.01
N ARG A 440 -7.22 21.88 19.96
CA ARG A 440 -6.56 20.75 19.31
C ARG A 440 -5.09 21.01 19.05
N LEU A 441 -4.33 19.93 18.91
CA LEU A 441 -2.97 19.94 18.38
C LEU A 441 -2.71 18.72 17.53
N GLU A 442 -1.78 18.86 16.58
CA GLU A 442 -1.28 17.75 15.79
C GLU A 442 0.20 17.90 15.50
N LEU A 443 0.90 16.77 15.37
CA LEU A 443 2.21 16.79 14.76
C LEU A 443 2.01 16.98 13.26
N ARG A 444 2.38 18.16 12.77
CA ARG A 444 2.34 18.47 11.35
C ARG A 444 3.38 17.66 10.59
N GLY A 445 4.59 17.53 11.11
CA GLY A 445 5.62 16.72 10.49
C GLY A 445 6.99 16.90 11.15
N TRP A 446 7.98 16.20 10.62
CA TRP A 446 9.37 16.30 11.05
C TRP A 446 10.16 17.17 10.07
N ILE A 447 11.14 17.93 10.58
CA ILE A 447 12.08 18.65 9.71
C ILE A 447 12.97 17.63 8.97
N GLY A 448 13.17 17.85 7.68
CA GLY A 448 13.99 16.98 6.83
C GLY A 448 13.28 15.69 6.39
N GLY A 449 11.95 15.61 6.57
CA GLY A 449 11.18 14.47 6.08
C GLY A 449 11.00 14.50 4.57
N SER A 450 11.33 13.40 3.89
CA SER A 450 11.20 13.22 2.44
C SER A 450 9.79 12.83 1.98
N GLY A 451 8.79 12.80 2.86
CA GLY A 451 7.39 12.68 2.44
C GLY A 451 6.98 11.33 1.88
N GLU A 452 7.36 10.22 2.51
CA GLU A 452 6.67 8.95 2.24
C GLU A 452 5.21 9.08 2.67
N SER A 453 4.34 9.19 1.65
CA SER A 453 2.90 9.30 1.80
C SER A 453 2.34 8.09 2.55
N ILE A 454 1.55 8.41 3.56
CA ILE A 454 0.64 7.52 4.26
C ILE A 454 -0.36 7.00 3.23
N GLY A 455 -0.05 5.87 2.61
CA GLY A 455 -0.92 5.29 1.58
C GLY A 455 -0.30 4.14 0.80
N SER A 456 1.02 4.13 0.61
CA SER A 456 1.66 3.03 -0.10
C SER A 456 2.42 2.13 0.87
N ALA A 457 1.72 1.12 1.40
CA ALA A 457 2.36 -0.05 2.02
C ALA A 457 3.24 -0.84 1.02
N LEU A 458 3.27 -0.40 -0.25
CA LEU A 458 3.92 -1.02 -1.40
C LEU A 458 4.99 -0.12 -2.07
N SER A 459 5.22 1.11 -1.58
CA SER A 459 6.32 1.94 -2.09
C SER A 459 7.57 1.58 -1.31
N ALA A 460 8.29 0.64 -1.88
CA ALA A 460 9.65 0.36 -1.52
C ALA A 460 10.57 1.55 -1.77
N GLY A 461 11.37 1.86 -0.75
CA GLY A 461 12.74 2.33 -0.91
C GLY A 461 12.92 3.60 -1.72
N SER A 462 12.55 4.75 -1.13
CA SER A 462 13.29 6.00 -1.38
C SER A 462 14.05 6.38 -0.10
N THR A 463 15.00 5.54 0.32
CA THR A 463 15.98 5.83 1.38
C THR A 463 17.15 6.69 0.89
N ALA A 464 17.14 7.12 -0.36
CA ALA A 464 18.29 7.73 -1.04
C ALA A 464 18.79 9.09 -0.49
N ASN A 465 18.15 9.68 0.52
CA ASN A 465 18.61 10.94 1.12
C ASN A 465 18.82 10.87 2.65
N ALA A 466 19.00 9.67 3.23
CA ALA A 466 19.39 9.52 4.64
C ALA A 466 20.89 9.74 4.91
N GLU A 467 21.67 10.19 3.91
CA GLU A 467 23.03 10.66 4.15
C GLU A 467 23.04 12.09 4.69
N ARG A 468 23.18 12.19 6.01
CA ARG A 468 23.92 13.26 6.72
C ARG A 468 23.50 14.71 6.44
N SER A 469 22.21 14.98 6.30
CA SER A 469 21.73 16.31 6.64
C SER A 469 21.87 16.48 8.16
N SER A 470 22.59 17.50 8.63
CA SER A 470 22.59 17.95 10.03
C SER A 470 21.25 18.56 10.43
N SER A 471 20.15 17.93 10.00
CA SER A 471 18.80 18.41 10.20
C SER A 471 18.55 18.53 11.69
N PRO A 472 18.01 19.66 12.15
CA PRO A 472 17.65 19.82 13.54
C PRO A 472 16.66 18.70 13.85
N ASN A 473 17.02 17.87 14.83
CA ASN A 473 16.19 16.80 15.38
C ASN A 473 14.92 17.40 16.00
N ALA A 474 14.01 17.85 15.16
CA ALA A 474 12.94 18.75 15.51
C ALA A 474 11.68 18.45 14.69
N ALA A 475 10.55 18.76 15.31
CA ALA A 475 9.23 18.48 14.80
C ALA A 475 8.41 19.77 14.74
N ILE A 476 7.44 19.84 13.84
CA ILE A 476 6.50 20.95 13.77
C ILE A 476 5.20 20.54 14.42
N LEU A 477 4.86 21.29 15.45
CA LEU A 477 3.60 21.19 16.15
C LEU A 477 2.65 22.27 15.64
N ARG A 478 1.41 21.89 15.33
CA ARG A 478 0.33 22.83 15.03
C ARG A 478 -0.69 22.76 16.16
N SER A 479 -0.99 23.90 16.77
CA SER A 479 -2.16 24.09 17.64
C SER A 479 -3.22 24.86 16.88
N TYR A 480 -4.49 24.47 16.98
CA TYR A 480 -5.58 25.03 16.19
C TYR A 480 -6.93 24.92 16.88
N THR A 481 -7.89 25.72 16.42
CA THR A 481 -9.30 25.58 16.79
C THR A 481 -10.01 24.71 15.77
N LEU A 482 -10.79 23.72 16.21
CA LEU A 482 -11.62 22.93 15.31
C LEU A 482 -13.01 23.55 15.16
N GLU A 483 -13.27 24.13 14.00
CA GLU A 483 -14.59 24.66 13.64
C GLU A 483 -15.44 23.58 12.97
N ARG A 484 -16.66 23.36 13.49
CA ARG A 484 -17.65 22.43 12.92
C ARG A 484 -18.89 23.21 12.49
N ALA A 485 -19.45 22.84 11.34
CA ALA A 485 -20.74 23.32 10.87
C ALA A 485 -21.48 22.16 10.19
N GLU A 486 -22.81 22.17 10.22
CA GLU A 486 -23.64 21.05 9.74
C GLU A 486 -23.55 20.83 8.22
N ASP A 487 -23.19 21.86 7.47
CA ASP A 487 -23.22 21.91 6.00
C ASP A 487 -21.85 21.72 5.34
N ARG A 488 -20.79 21.48 6.11
CA ARG A 488 -19.42 21.35 5.58
C ARG A 488 -18.52 20.49 6.46
N GLU A 489 -17.42 20.01 5.87
CA GLU A 489 -16.38 19.30 6.60
C GLU A 489 -15.75 20.15 7.72
N PRO A 490 -15.31 19.54 8.83
CA PRO A 490 -14.63 20.25 9.91
C PRO A 490 -13.39 21.01 9.42
N ARG A 491 -13.20 22.24 9.90
CA ARG A 491 -12.08 23.11 9.48
C ARG A 491 -11.14 23.39 10.65
N LYS A 492 -9.85 23.43 10.33
CA LYS A 492 -8.79 23.84 11.26
C LYS A 492 -8.57 25.35 11.12
N THR A 493 -8.94 26.12 12.12
CA THR A 493 -8.81 27.60 12.13
C THR A 493 -7.79 28.04 13.19
N ASP A 494 -7.45 29.33 13.18
CA ASP A 494 -6.56 29.97 14.16
C ASP A 494 -5.25 29.19 14.40
N SER A 495 -4.60 28.75 13.33
CA SER A 495 -3.45 27.85 13.46
C SER A 495 -2.20 28.60 13.94
N VAL A 496 -1.53 28.04 14.94
CA VAL A 496 -0.21 28.49 15.40
C VAL A 496 0.77 27.32 15.32
N TYR A 497 1.94 27.60 14.76
CA TYR A 497 2.99 26.62 14.56
C TYR A 497 4.13 26.81 15.54
N HIS A 498 4.67 25.70 16.03
CA HIS A 498 5.83 25.68 16.91
C HIS A 498 6.86 24.66 16.42
N LEU A 499 8.13 25.03 16.54
CA LEU A 499 9.25 24.11 16.48
C LEU A 499 9.42 23.43 17.83
N VAL A 500 9.35 22.10 17.84
CA VAL A 500 9.60 21.24 19.00
C VAL A 500 10.97 20.62 18.85
N GLN A 501 11.82 20.74 19.88
CA GLN A 501 13.09 20.02 19.99
C GLN A 501 12.95 18.94 21.08
N PRO A 502 12.64 17.67 20.74
CA PRO A 502 12.30 16.65 21.74
C PRO A 502 13.40 16.41 22.76
N ALA A 503 14.68 16.50 22.37
CA ALA A 503 15.81 16.27 23.27
C ALA A 503 15.93 17.32 24.39
N THR A 504 15.54 18.56 24.13
CA THR A 504 15.67 19.68 25.08
C THR A 504 14.34 20.10 25.67
N GLY A 505 13.22 19.62 25.11
CA GLY A 505 11.87 20.08 25.42
C GLY A 505 11.60 21.53 24.97
N LYS A 506 12.52 22.15 24.23
CA LYS A 506 12.37 23.54 23.79
C LYS A 506 11.25 23.65 22.76
N LEU A 507 10.31 24.56 23.04
CA LEU A 507 9.23 24.96 22.14
C LEU A 507 9.51 26.38 21.64
N THR A 508 9.55 26.59 20.33
CA THR A 508 9.77 27.91 19.71
C THR A 508 8.63 28.22 18.77
N LYS A 509 7.88 29.29 19.04
CA LYS A 509 6.80 29.74 18.14
C LYS A 509 7.41 30.18 16.80
N LEU A 510 6.80 29.73 15.71
CA LEU A 510 7.20 30.10 14.35
C LEU A 510 6.38 31.28 13.84
N SER A 511 7.01 32.11 13.01
CA SER A 511 6.37 33.24 12.33
C SER A 511 6.31 33.01 10.83
N GLU A 512 5.19 33.35 10.23
CA GLU A 512 5.04 33.28 8.78
C GLU A 512 5.93 34.33 8.10
N ALA A 513 6.55 33.94 6.99
CA ALA A 513 7.49 34.73 6.21
C ALA A 513 7.32 34.42 4.72
N LYS A 514 7.86 35.27 3.85
CA LYS A 514 7.94 34.95 2.43
C LYS A 514 9.03 33.91 2.19
N LEU A 515 8.86 33.07 1.17
CA LEU A 515 9.87 32.06 0.81
C LEU A 515 11.29 32.63 0.66
N ALA A 516 11.42 33.83 0.06
CA ALA A 516 12.71 34.50 -0.14
C ALA A 516 13.41 34.93 1.16
N GLU A 517 12.66 35.04 2.27
CA GLU A 517 13.18 35.42 3.59
C GLU A 517 13.74 34.22 4.37
N LEU A 518 13.43 32.98 3.95
CA LEU A 518 13.97 31.77 4.56
C LEU A 518 15.41 31.55 4.10
N HIS A 519 16.38 31.54 5.02
CA HIS A 519 17.80 31.35 4.71
C HIS A 519 18.11 29.89 4.38
N ASN A 520 17.64 28.97 5.23
CA ASN A 520 17.82 27.53 5.06
C ASN A 520 16.46 26.80 5.19
N PRO A 521 15.57 26.93 4.19
CA PRO A 521 14.26 26.32 4.25
C PRO A 521 14.37 24.79 4.16
N GLN A 522 13.79 24.11 5.13
CA GLN A 522 13.70 22.66 5.18
C GLN A 522 12.24 22.25 5.02
N PRO A 523 11.96 21.23 4.18
CA PRO A 523 10.59 20.80 3.97
C PRO A 523 10.04 20.05 5.18
N VAL A 524 8.77 20.31 5.45
CA VAL A 524 7.95 19.60 6.41
C VAL A 524 6.64 19.27 5.69
N LEU A 525 6.45 18.00 5.41
CA LEU A 525 5.20 17.49 4.88
C LEU A 525 4.32 16.99 6.01
N GLY A 526 3.07 17.45 6.00
CA GLY A 526 2.00 16.91 6.83
C GLY A 526 0.92 16.24 6.00
N GLN A 527 -0.06 15.67 6.68
CA GLN A 527 -1.21 15.00 6.05
C GLN A 527 -2.15 15.97 5.31
N SER A 528 -1.92 17.28 5.38
CA SER A 528 -2.86 18.32 4.95
C SER A 528 -2.76 18.72 3.47
N GLY A 529 -2.00 18.00 2.63
CA GLY A 529 -1.89 18.30 1.19
C GLY A 529 -1.13 19.59 0.83
N ALA A 530 -0.62 20.33 1.81
CA ALA A 530 0.23 21.51 1.61
C ALA A 530 1.65 21.26 2.14
N LEU A 531 2.64 21.85 1.47
CA LEU A 531 4.04 21.79 1.87
C LEU A 531 4.35 22.96 2.80
N MET A 532 4.93 22.68 3.96
CA MET A 532 5.49 23.72 4.82
C MET A 532 6.99 23.76 4.64
N LEU A 533 7.56 24.95 4.44
CA LEU A 533 8.99 25.17 4.41
C LEU A 533 9.37 25.95 5.64
N VAL A 534 10.33 25.43 6.42
CA VAL A 534 10.69 25.97 7.74
C VAL A 534 12.16 26.35 7.76
N ASP A 535 12.46 27.56 8.20
CA ASP A 535 13.80 27.95 8.64
C ASP A 535 13.86 27.86 10.17
N ALA A 536 14.40 26.75 10.67
CA ALA A 536 14.48 26.50 12.10
C ALA A 536 15.43 27.48 12.83
N GLY A 537 16.44 28.01 12.14
CA GLY A 537 17.42 28.94 12.73
C GLY A 537 16.80 30.31 13.00
N SER A 538 15.95 30.77 12.08
CA SER A 538 15.25 32.06 12.19
C SER A 538 13.84 31.95 12.79
N ALA A 539 13.37 30.73 13.08
CA ALA A 539 12.00 30.45 13.52
C ALA A 539 10.93 30.98 12.54
N LEU A 540 11.20 30.86 11.23
CA LEU A 540 10.32 31.32 10.16
C LEU A 540 9.71 30.14 9.40
N TYR A 541 8.55 30.33 8.79
CA TYR A 541 7.97 29.37 7.86
C TYR A 541 7.20 30.02 6.73
N THR A 542 7.00 29.27 5.64
CA THR A 542 5.98 29.57 4.63
C THR A 542 5.18 28.31 4.34
N LEU A 543 3.93 28.48 3.93
CA LEU A 543 3.10 27.41 3.38
C LEU A 543 3.07 27.52 1.86
N VAL A 544 3.03 26.37 1.19
CA VAL A 544 2.93 26.22 -0.26
C VAL A 544 1.75 25.28 -0.54
N GLY A 545 0.81 25.74 -1.36
CA GLY A 545 -0.47 25.08 -1.60
C GLY A 545 -1.56 25.51 -0.61
N ASP A 546 -2.75 24.96 -0.79
CA ASP A 546 -3.94 25.24 0.03
C ASP A 546 -4.41 23.96 0.73
N GLU A 547 -4.29 23.93 2.05
CA GLU A 547 -4.70 22.79 2.88
C GLU A 547 -6.21 22.52 2.85
N THR A 548 -7.00 23.51 2.44
CA THR A 548 -8.46 23.39 2.37
C THR A 548 -8.93 22.87 1.02
N ASN A 549 -8.02 22.76 0.04
CA ASN A 549 -8.35 22.36 -1.31
C ASN A 549 -7.72 21.00 -1.66
N SER A 550 -8.45 19.94 -1.37
CA SER A 550 -8.04 18.56 -1.70
C SER A 550 -7.91 18.31 -3.21
N ALA A 551 -8.46 19.17 -4.07
CA ALA A 551 -8.29 19.09 -5.52
C ALA A 551 -6.96 19.68 -6.01
N ARG A 552 -6.14 20.24 -5.10
CA ARG A 552 -4.82 20.82 -5.38
C ARG A 552 -3.71 20.33 -4.44
N PRO A 553 -3.44 19.01 -4.37
CA PRO A 553 -2.39 18.50 -3.50
C PRO A 553 -1.00 18.95 -3.97
N VAL A 554 -0.14 19.21 -2.99
CA VAL A 554 1.29 19.45 -3.18
C VAL A 554 2.08 18.21 -2.80
N LYS A 555 2.98 17.79 -3.68
CA LYS A 555 3.93 16.70 -3.47
C LYS A 555 5.36 17.23 -3.50
N LEU A 556 6.11 17.00 -2.42
CA LEU A 556 7.56 17.22 -2.43
C LEU A 556 8.22 16.13 -3.30
N LEU A 557 9.15 16.53 -4.14
CA LEU A 557 9.93 15.63 -4.98
C LEU A 557 11.39 15.65 -4.50
N PRO A 558 12.08 14.50 -4.45
CA PRO A 558 13.49 14.46 -4.09
C PRO A 558 14.32 15.40 -4.99
N ALA A 559 15.24 16.14 -4.38
CA ALA A 559 16.15 17.08 -5.05
C ALA A 559 17.50 17.10 -4.32
N SER A 560 18.47 17.87 -4.84
CA SER A 560 19.74 18.10 -4.14
C SER A 560 19.58 19.02 -2.94
N GLU A 561 20.52 18.99 -1.99
CA GLU A 561 20.48 19.86 -0.79
C GLU A 561 20.41 21.36 -1.10
N SER A 562 20.84 21.76 -2.30
CA SER A 562 20.83 23.16 -2.75
C SER A 562 19.49 23.63 -3.34
N LYS A 563 18.56 22.70 -3.59
CA LYS A 563 17.31 22.95 -4.30
C LYS A 563 16.13 22.27 -3.61
N LEU A 564 14.98 22.92 -3.64
CA LEU A 564 13.70 22.30 -3.29
C LEU A 564 12.90 22.11 -4.57
N LEU A 565 12.28 20.94 -4.71
CA LEU A 565 11.44 20.60 -5.86
C LEU A 565 10.09 20.11 -5.34
N TRP A 566 9.00 20.67 -5.85
CA TRP A 566 7.65 20.18 -5.55
C TRP A 566 6.75 20.31 -6.76
N ALA A 567 5.65 19.56 -6.74
CA ALA A 567 4.61 19.61 -7.74
C ALA A 567 3.26 19.87 -7.09
N GLU A 568 2.46 20.76 -7.68
CA GLU A 568 1.05 21.00 -7.35
C GLU A 568 0.19 20.46 -8.49
N THR A 569 -0.72 19.54 -8.19
CA THR A 569 -1.62 18.96 -9.19
C THR A 569 -2.98 19.64 -9.11
N ASP A 570 -3.42 20.35 -10.16
CA ASP A 570 -4.76 20.92 -10.25
C ASP A 570 -5.68 19.96 -11.02
N TYR A 571 -6.42 19.12 -10.29
CA TYR A 571 -7.32 18.13 -10.91
C TYR A 571 -8.50 18.77 -11.66
N ALA A 572 -8.93 19.98 -11.27
CA ALA A 572 -9.99 20.68 -11.97
C ALA A 572 -9.54 21.16 -13.35
N LYS A 573 -8.26 21.51 -13.49
CA LYS A 573 -7.67 21.94 -14.77
C LYS A 573 -6.99 20.81 -15.54
N GLY A 574 -6.74 19.67 -14.90
CA GLY A 574 -5.92 18.59 -15.44
C GLY A 574 -4.50 19.07 -15.75
N SER A 575 -3.90 19.86 -14.85
CA SER A 575 -2.52 20.34 -15.01
C SER A 575 -1.69 20.10 -13.76
N VAL A 576 -0.39 19.95 -13.96
CA VAL A 576 0.62 19.84 -12.90
C VAL A 576 1.58 21.02 -13.02
N THR A 577 1.78 21.73 -11.92
CA THR A 577 2.74 22.82 -11.79
C THR A 577 3.93 22.34 -10.99
N ILE A 578 5.09 22.23 -11.62
CA ILE A 578 6.35 21.83 -10.97
C ILE A 578 7.15 23.07 -10.66
N THR A 579 7.58 23.23 -9.41
CA THR A 579 8.38 24.37 -8.97
C THR A 579 9.72 23.90 -8.40
N ALA A 580 10.80 24.46 -8.94
CA ALA A 580 12.16 24.33 -8.44
C ALA A 580 12.57 25.65 -7.77
N TYR A 581 13.06 25.57 -6.53
CA TYR A 581 13.56 26.69 -5.77
C TYR A 581 15.03 26.50 -5.42
N ASP A 582 15.87 27.42 -5.88
CA ASP A 582 17.29 27.44 -5.55
C ASP A 582 17.51 28.21 -4.24
N ILE A 583 18.02 27.51 -3.22
CA ILE A 583 18.11 28.04 -1.86
C ILE A 583 19.11 29.20 -1.78
N ALA A 584 20.24 29.12 -2.49
CA ALA A 584 21.31 30.12 -2.41
C ALA A 584 20.93 31.42 -3.12
N SER A 585 20.41 31.32 -4.33
CA SER A 585 20.04 32.48 -5.16
C SER A 585 18.62 32.99 -4.91
N LYS A 586 17.82 32.27 -4.12
CA LYS A 586 16.40 32.56 -3.86
C LYS A 586 15.54 32.63 -5.13
N LYS A 587 15.99 31.97 -6.21
CA LYS A 587 15.30 31.96 -7.50
C LYS A 587 14.29 30.83 -7.57
N VAL A 588 13.11 31.15 -8.11
CA VAL A 588 12.03 30.20 -8.38
C VAL A 588 11.96 29.97 -9.89
N ARG A 589 11.82 28.71 -10.30
CA ARG A 589 11.45 28.32 -11.66
C ARG A 589 10.22 27.43 -11.61
N THR A 590 9.30 27.65 -12.54
CA THR A 590 8.04 26.92 -12.59
C THR A 590 7.78 26.41 -13.99
N THR A 591 7.38 25.15 -14.10
CA THR A 591 6.92 24.51 -15.34
C THR A 591 5.50 24.02 -15.13
N GLU A 592 4.53 24.54 -15.88
CA GLU A 592 3.17 24.00 -15.92
C GLU A 592 3.01 23.06 -17.12
N THR A 593 2.43 21.88 -16.91
CA THR A 593 2.19 20.89 -17.96
C THR A 593 0.83 20.22 -17.80
N LYS A 594 0.24 19.77 -18.91
CA LYS A 594 -0.96 18.92 -18.95
C LYS A 594 -0.65 17.48 -19.35
N ASP A 595 0.63 17.19 -19.61
CA ASP A 595 1.06 15.87 -20.07
C ASP A 595 1.21 14.88 -18.90
N LEU A 596 1.32 15.36 -17.66
CA LEU A 596 1.38 14.54 -16.45
C LEU A 596 -0.02 14.35 -15.86
N SER A 597 -0.33 13.12 -15.46
CA SER A 597 -1.58 12.76 -14.77
C SER A 597 -1.64 13.26 -13.31
N GLY A 598 -0.49 13.60 -12.72
CA GLY A 598 -0.36 14.06 -11.34
C GLY A 598 -0.33 12.95 -10.28
N GLY A 599 -0.64 11.70 -10.65
CA GLY A 599 -0.50 10.53 -9.79
C GLY A 599 0.94 10.04 -9.72
N ASP A 600 1.39 9.62 -8.53
CA ASP A 600 2.69 8.96 -8.31
C ASP A 600 3.92 9.68 -8.87
N LEU A 601 3.91 11.02 -8.88
CA LEU A 601 5.04 11.81 -9.40
C LEU A 601 6.37 11.48 -8.68
N GLN A 602 7.44 11.26 -9.42
CA GLN A 602 8.79 11.09 -8.87
C GLN A 602 9.79 11.98 -9.62
N ALA A 603 10.81 12.48 -8.94
CA ALA A 603 11.93 13.13 -9.62
C ALA A 603 12.91 12.07 -10.13
N ALA A 604 13.31 12.15 -11.38
CA ALA A 604 14.40 11.38 -11.96
C ALA A 604 15.59 12.32 -12.17
N GLY A 605 16.35 12.51 -11.09
CA GLY A 605 17.40 13.52 -11.00
C GLY A 605 16.86 14.94 -10.98
N GLU A 606 17.71 15.90 -11.38
CA GLU A 606 17.32 17.32 -11.45
C GLU A 606 16.69 17.72 -12.78
N GLU A 607 16.61 16.80 -13.74
CA GLU A 607 16.21 17.12 -15.13
C GLU A 607 14.79 16.67 -15.46
N TYR A 608 14.25 15.66 -14.78
CA TYR A 608 12.99 15.04 -15.15
C TYR A 608 12.07 14.79 -13.97
N VAL A 609 10.76 14.91 -14.21
CA VAL A 609 9.70 14.38 -13.35
C VAL A 609 8.93 13.33 -14.13
N ILE A 610 8.65 12.22 -13.48
CA ILE A 610 7.96 11.05 -14.04
C ILE A 610 6.64 10.81 -13.34
N ASP A 611 5.64 10.28 -14.06
CA ASP A 611 4.38 9.80 -13.49
C ASP A 611 4.14 8.31 -13.76
N SER A 612 3.01 7.79 -13.27
CA SER A 612 2.62 6.39 -13.46
C SER A 612 2.27 6.02 -14.92
N GLU A 613 2.06 7.01 -15.78
CA GLU A 613 1.80 6.82 -17.22
C GLU A 613 3.06 6.74 -18.08
N LEU A 614 4.24 6.71 -17.43
CA LEU A 614 5.56 6.70 -18.05
C LEU A 614 5.86 7.96 -18.87
N VAL A 615 5.28 9.09 -18.47
CA VAL A 615 5.59 10.39 -19.04
C VAL A 615 6.78 11.01 -18.31
N TYR A 616 7.79 11.43 -19.06
CA TYR A 616 9.01 12.06 -18.58
C TYR A 616 9.00 13.54 -18.96
N GLN A 617 8.56 14.39 -18.03
CA GLN A 617 8.55 15.83 -18.20
C GLN A 617 9.91 16.42 -17.86
N LYS A 618 10.53 17.12 -18.80
CA LYS A 618 11.78 17.84 -18.57
C LYS A 618 11.53 19.11 -17.74
N LEU A 619 12.42 19.36 -16.78
CA LEU A 619 12.49 20.58 -15.97
C LEU A 619 13.32 21.64 -16.71
N GLN A 620 12.83 22.88 -16.80
CA GLN A 620 13.46 23.99 -17.52
C GLN A 620 14.32 24.92 -16.64
#